data_AF-A0A8J8JPF7-F1
#
_entry.id   AF-A0A8J8JPF7-F1
#
_cell.length_a   1.000
_cell.length_b   1.000
_cell.length_c   1.000
_cell.angle_alpha   90.00
_cell.angle_beta   90.00
_cell.angle_gamma   90.00
#
_symmetry.space_group_name_H-M   'P 1'
#
loop_
_entity.id
_entity.type
_entity.pdbx_description
1 polymer ?
#
loop_
_entity_poly.entity_id
_entity_poly.type
_entity_poly.pdbx_seq_one_letter_code
_entity_poly.pdbx_strand_id
1 'polypeptide(L)'
;SWLGFAGVELPGEYDTDRELAGRIYEKAKAKGIPVVDINFAALSGEYSRFPLTWGELIPLHFLEKRPLVLVTPARKVPRETLVRFGEVLAEVLEDYEKKVALIISADHGHAHDPNGPYGYVPESKEYDELIMGLIREDRLEELLNIDD
;
A
#
# COMPACT_ATOMS: atom_id res chain seq x y z
N SER A 1 10.53 -9.90 -10.67
CA SER A 1 9.37 -10.18 -9.80
C SER A 1 9.03 -11.66 -9.91
N TRP A 2 8.67 -12.35 -8.82
CA TRP A 2 8.18 -13.74 -8.85
C TRP A 2 6.71 -13.84 -9.30
N LEU A 3 6.00 -12.72 -9.22
CA LEU A 3 4.67 -12.49 -9.78
C LEU A 3 4.87 -11.65 -11.06
N GLY A 4 4.83 -12.29 -12.22
CA GLY A 4 5.03 -11.61 -13.51
C GLY A 4 3.84 -10.74 -13.91
N PHE A 5 4.09 -9.64 -14.63
CA PHE A 5 3.05 -8.78 -15.18
C PHE A 5 3.26 -8.64 -16.69
N ALA A 6 2.48 -9.36 -17.50
CA ALA A 6 2.53 -9.30 -18.97
C ALA A 6 3.93 -9.44 -19.60
N GLY A 7 4.86 -10.15 -18.94
CA GLY A 7 6.25 -10.27 -19.40
C GLY A 7 7.11 -9.00 -19.23
N VAL A 8 6.59 -7.96 -18.59
CA VAL A 8 7.32 -6.75 -18.26
C VAL A 8 8.17 -6.98 -17.02
N GLU A 9 9.47 -6.71 -17.15
CA GLU A 9 10.41 -6.76 -16.04
C GLU A 9 10.84 -5.35 -15.62
N LEU A 10 10.69 -5.07 -14.33
CA LEU A 10 11.18 -3.85 -13.69
C LEU A 10 12.27 -4.23 -12.68
N PRO A 11 13.55 -4.27 -13.08
CA PRO A 11 14.62 -4.60 -12.15
C PRO A 11 14.80 -3.48 -11.13
N GLY A 12 14.94 -3.85 -9.85
CA GLY A 12 15.16 -2.90 -8.77
C GLY A 12 15.41 -3.60 -7.44
N GLU A 13 16.31 -3.03 -6.65
CA GLU A 13 16.57 -3.43 -5.26
C GLU A 13 16.48 -2.19 -4.38
N TYR A 14 15.85 -2.27 -3.22
CA TYR A 14 15.64 -1.16 -2.30
C TYR A 14 15.96 -1.60 -0.89
N ASP A 15 16.44 -0.67 -0.07
CA ASP A 15 16.70 -0.91 1.35
C ASP A 15 15.46 -0.61 2.17
N THR A 16 15.22 -1.37 3.24
CA THR A 16 14.16 -1.06 4.21
C THR A 16 14.66 -0.03 5.23
N ASP A 17 13.89 1.02 5.51
CA ASP A 17 14.10 1.82 6.73
C ASP A 17 13.57 1.01 7.94
N ARG A 18 14.44 0.18 8.50
CA ARG A 18 14.11 -0.76 9.57
C ARG A 18 13.71 -0.06 10.87
N GLU A 19 14.26 1.13 11.12
CA GLU A 19 13.91 1.91 12.31
C GLU A 19 12.47 2.39 12.19
N LEU A 20 12.11 3.02 11.07
CA LEU A 20 10.75 3.49 10.85
C LEU A 20 9.75 2.34 10.83
N ALA A 21 10.08 1.23 10.15
CA ALA A 21 9.25 0.03 10.15
C ALA A 21 9.00 -0.52 11.56
N GLY A 22 10.05 -0.55 12.40
CA GLY A 22 9.95 -0.98 13.80
C GLY A 22 9.07 -0.05 14.64
N ARG A 23 9.22 1.27 14.50
CA ARG A 23 8.38 2.26 15.21
C ARG A 23 6.90 2.12 14.83
N ILE A 24 6.60 1.95 13.54
CA ILE A 24 5.23 1.71 13.05
C ILE A 24 4.65 0.44 13.66
N TYR A 25 5.39 -0.68 13.61
CA TYR A 25 4.96 -1.95 14.17
C TYR A 25 4.67 -1.86 15.67
N GLU A 26 5.60 -1.35 16.47
CA GLU A 26 5.45 -1.27 17.93
C GLU A 26 4.29 -0.36 18.34
N LYS A 27 4.12 0.79 17.68
CA LYS A 27 3.02 1.72 17.96
C LYS A 27 1.66 1.11 17.60
N ALA A 28 1.56 0.46 16.43
CA ALA A 28 0.32 -0.19 15.99
C ALA A 28 -0.06 -1.34 16.93
N LYS A 29 0.92 -2.17 17.33
CA LYS A 29 0.74 -3.26 18.29
C LYS A 29 0.31 -2.75 19.67
N ALA A 30 0.94 -1.69 20.18
CA ALA A 30 0.56 -1.06 21.45
C ALA A 30 -0.88 -0.53 21.46
N LYS A 31 -1.40 -0.11 20.30
CA LYS A 31 -2.80 0.33 20.13
C LYS A 31 -3.77 -0.82 19.80
N GLY A 32 -3.32 -2.06 19.84
CA GLY A 32 -4.16 -3.24 19.61
C GLY A 32 -4.58 -3.42 18.15
N ILE A 33 -3.87 -2.82 17.20
CA ILE A 33 -4.12 -3.03 15.77
C ILE A 33 -3.52 -4.38 15.37
N PRO A 34 -4.25 -5.24 14.62
CA PRO A 34 -3.71 -6.51 14.15
C PRO A 34 -2.63 -6.28 13.09
N VAL A 35 -1.38 -6.37 13.50
CA VAL A 35 -0.18 -6.19 12.65
C VAL A 35 0.81 -7.33 12.86
N VAL A 36 1.61 -7.60 11.83
CA VAL A 36 2.72 -8.56 11.87
C VAL A 36 3.98 -7.90 11.31
N ASP A 37 5.12 -8.18 11.93
CA ASP A 37 6.43 -7.85 11.39
C ASP A 37 6.88 -8.99 10.45
N ILE A 38 7.38 -8.63 9.27
CA ILE A 38 7.78 -9.60 8.24
C ILE A 38 9.29 -9.57 8.07
N ASN A 39 9.93 -10.69 8.34
CA ASN A 39 11.30 -11.00 7.96
C ASN A 39 11.28 -12.22 7.03
N PHE A 40 12.25 -12.32 6.12
CA PHE A 40 12.35 -13.45 5.21
C PHE A 40 13.80 -13.93 5.10
N ALA A 41 13.98 -15.25 5.19
CA ALA A 41 15.25 -16.00 5.21
C ALA A 41 16.23 -15.67 6.35
N ALA A 42 16.49 -14.40 6.67
CA ALA A 42 17.31 -13.98 7.80
C ALA A 42 16.80 -12.67 8.43
N LEU A 43 17.11 -12.46 9.71
CA LEU A 43 16.76 -11.23 10.43
C LEU A 43 17.54 -10.01 9.93
N SER A 44 18.76 -10.19 9.44
CA SER A 44 19.61 -9.11 8.90
C SER A 44 20.67 -9.68 7.95
N GLY A 45 21.43 -8.79 7.28
CA GLY A 45 22.50 -9.17 6.35
C GLY A 45 21.99 -9.57 4.97
N GLU A 46 22.89 -10.16 4.18
CA GLU A 46 22.69 -10.44 2.74
C GLU A 46 21.43 -11.28 2.44
N TYR A 47 21.07 -12.20 3.34
CA TYR A 47 19.93 -13.09 3.14
C TYR A 47 18.60 -12.47 3.60
N SER A 48 18.61 -11.30 4.25
CA SER A 48 17.38 -10.62 4.69
C SER A 48 16.76 -9.86 3.51
N ARG A 49 16.07 -10.61 2.63
CA ARG A 49 15.56 -10.12 1.34
C ARG A 49 14.09 -10.47 1.19
N PHE A 50 13.26 -9.49 0.85
CA PHE A 50 11.85 -9.70 0.55
C PHE A 50 11.58 -9.35 -0.91
N PRO A 51 10.81 -10.18 -1.65
CA PRO A 51 10.60 -9.92 -3.07
C PRO A 51 9.56 -8.81 -3.30
N LEU A 52 9.85 -7.93 -4.27
CA LEU A 52 8.91 -6.91 -4.77
C LEU A 52 8.17 -7.40 -6.01
N THR A 53 6.95 -6.89 -6.19
CA THR A 53 6.05 -7.16 -7.32
C THR A 53 5.78 -5.88 -8.12
N TRP A 54 4.95 -5.96 -9.16
CA TRP A 54 4.57 -4.78 -9.94
C TRP A 54 3.86 -3.71 -9.10
N GLY A 55 3.12 -4.11 -8.06
CA GLY A 55 2.39 -3.19 -7.18
C GLY A 55 3.30 -2.19 -6.48
N GLU A 56 4.55 -2.58 -6.20
CA GLU A 56 5.57 -1.69 -5.63
C GLU A 56 6.45 -1.09 -6.74
N LEU A 57 6.89 -1.92 -7.70
CA LEU A 57 7.91 -1.53 -8.67
C LEU A 57 7.42 -0.48 -9.69
N ILE A 58 6.13 -0.49 -10.06
CA ILE A 58 5.56 0.50 -10.99
C ILE A 58 5.60 1.91 -10.37
N PRO A 59 5.01 2.17 -9.18
CA PRO A 59 5.15 3.48 -8.53
C PRO A 59 6.60 3.89 -8.28
N LEU A 60 7.45 2.96 -7.82
CA LEU A 60 8.85 3.24 -7.51
C LEU A 60 9.67 3.66 -8.73
N HIS A 61 9.25 3.26 -9.95
CA HIS A 61 9.90 3.69 -11.18
C HIS A 61 9.89 5.21 -11.39
N PHE A 62 8.89 5.90 -10.83
CA PHE A 62 8.73 7.36 -10.96
C PHE A 62 9.42 8.15 -9.84
N LEU A 63 9.97 7.48 -8.84
CA LEU A 63 10.51 8.11 -7.63
C LEU A 63 12.03 7.99 -7.58
N GLU A 64 12.68 8.98 -6.96
CA GLU A 64 14.08 8.83 -6.58
C GLU A 64 14.25 7.65 -5.63
N LYS A 65 15.30 6.85 -5.84
CA LYS A 65 15.59 5.71 -5.00
C LYS A 65 15.90 6.16 -3.56
N ARG A 66 15.09 5.69 -2.61
CA ARG A 66 15.21 5.94 -1.16
C ARG A 66 14.96 4.64 -0.39
N PRO A 67 15.38 4.56 0.90
CA PRO A 67 14.91 3.51 1.79
C PRO A 67 13.38 3.53 1.91
N LEU A 68 12.76 2.36 2.03
CA LEU A 68 11.32 2.18 2.02
C LEU A 68 10.82 1.51 3.30
N VAL A 69 9.56 1.74 3.63
CA VAL A 69 8.79 0.85 4.50
C VAL A 69 7.63 0.31 3.68
N LEU A 70 7.63 -0.99 3.43
CA LEU A 70 6.53 -1.65 2.71
C LEU A 70 5.43 -2.03 3.69
N VAL A 71 4.22 -1.56 3.42
CA VAL A 71 3.01 -1.86 4.21
C VAL A 71 1.97 -2.47 3.30
N THR A 72 1.34 -3.56 3.73
CA THR A 72 0.28 -4.23 2.96
C THR A 72 -1.05 -4.19 3.72
N PRO A 73 -2.16 -3.79 3.08
CA PRO A 73 -3.47 -3.77 3.72
C PRO A 73 -4.05 -5.19 3.82
N ALA A 74 -4.96 -5.39 4.78
CA ALA A 74 -5.67 -6.65 4.97
C ALA A 74 -7.17 -6.48 4.69
N ARG A 75 -7.68 -7.14 3.64
CA ARG A 75 -9.08 -6.98 3.17
C ARG A 75 -10.16 -7.49 4.13
N LYS A 76 -9.79 -8.31 5.12
CA LYS A 76 -10.72 -8.84 6.13
C LYS A 76 -10.66 -8.07 7.46
N VAL A 77 -9.87 -7.00 7.52
CA VAL A 77 -9.81 -6.11 8.66
C VAL A 77 -10.90 -5.03 8.49
N PRO A 78 -11.68 -4.70 9.54
CA PRO A 78 -12.71 -3.66 9.44
C PRO A 78 -12.15 -2.33 8.94
N ARG A 79 -12.93 -1.59 8.14
CA ARG A 79 -12.52 -0.31 7.56
C ARG A 79 -12.03 0.68 8.62
N GLU A 80 -12.71 0.76 9.75
CA GLU A 80 -12.35 1.63 10.89
C GLU A 80 -11.00 1.23 11.49
N THR A 81 -10.65 -0.05 11.44
CA THR A 81 -9.33 -0.52 11.90
C THR A 81 -8.23 -0.15 10.91
N LEU A 82 -8.52 -0.12 9.60
CA LEU A 82 -7.59 0.40 8.59
C LEU A 82 -7.37 1.91 8.74
N VAL A 83 -8.44 2.69 9.02
CA VAL A 83 -8.34 4.13 9.31
C VAL A 83 -7.49 4.38 10.57
N ARG A 84 -7.75 3.66 11.67
CA ARG A 84 -6.92 3.74 12.87
C ARG A 84 -5.46 3.39 12.63
N PHE A 85 -5.17 2.48 11.71
CA PHE A 85 -3.78 2.23 11.31
C PHE A 85 -3.17 3.43 10.57
N GLY A 86 -3.93 4.11 9.70
CA GLY A 86 -3.52 5.38 9.10
C GLY A 86 -3.22 6.48 10.13
N GLU A 87 -4.04 6.61 11.17
CA GLU A 87 -3.78 7.53 12.29
C GLU A 87 -2.47 7.17 13.03
N VAL A 88 -2.19 5.87 13.21
CA VAL A 88 -0.92 5.40 13.78
C VAL A 88 0.27 5.76 12.90
N LEU A 89 0.14 5.62 11.57
CA LEU A 89 1.18 6.08 10.65
C LEU A 89 1.43 7.57 10.83
N ALA A 90 0.38 8.40 10.85
CA ALA A 90 0.51 9.84 11.03
C ALA A 90 1.28 10.19 12.31
N GLU A 91 0.88 9.63 13.46
CA GLU A 91 1.57 9.85 14.74
C GLU A 91 3.06 9.46 14.69
N VAL A 92 3.39 8.31 14.09
CA VAL A 92 4.79 7.87 14.01
C VAL A 92 5.61 8.76 13.07
N LEU A 93 5.00 9.23 11.99
CA LEU A 93 5.65 10.07 10.98
C LEU A 93 5.86 11.51 11.48
N GLU A 94 4.96 12.05 12.30
CA GLU A 94 5.11 13.37 12.93
C GLU A 94 6.33 13.44 13.87
N ASP A 95 6.61 12.34 14.58
CA ASP A 95 7.73 12.21 15.52
C ASP A 95 9.02 11.67 14.86
N TYR A 96 9.02 11.47 13.53
CA TYR A 96 10.17 10.92 12.82
C TYR A 96 11.12 12.02 12.31
N GLU A 97 12.41 11.90 12.62
CA GLU A 97 13.40 12.95 12.33
C GLU A 97 13.62 13.20 10.83
N LYS A 98 13.32 12.21 9.99
CA LYS A 98 13.52 12.29 8.53
C LYS A 98 12.21 12.67 7.84
N LYS A 99 12.30 13.36 6.71
CA LYS A 99 11.15 13.60 5.83
C LYS A 99 10.71 12.29 5.18
N VAL A 100 9.42 12.00 5.28
CA VAL A 100 8.80 10.80 4.70
C VAL A 100 7.71 11.21 3.72
N ALA A 101 7.63 10.51 2.59
CA ALA A 101 6.51 10.58 1.67
C ALA A 101 5.69 9.28 1.79
N LEU A 102 4.37 9.41 1.89
CA LEU A 102 3.45 8.27 1.86
C LEU A 102 3.01 8.02 0.42
N ILE A 103 3.27 6.82 -0.09
CA ILE A 103 2.88 6.39 -1.43
C ILE A 103 1.82 5.30 -1.30
N ILE A 104 0.61 5.57 -1.79
CA ILE A 104 -0.49 4.60 -1.84
C ILE A 104 -0.59 4.08 -3.27
N SER A 105 -0.15 2.84 -3.49
CA SER A 105 -0.29 2.15 -4.78
C SER A 105 -1.68 1.55 -4.90
N ALA A 106 -2.49 2.04 -5.84
CA ALA A 106 -3.87 1.59 -6.02
C ALA A 106 -4.32 1.72 -7.48
N ASP A 107 -4.83 0.61 -8.02
CA ASP A 107 -5.68 0.60 -9.22
C ASP A 107 -7.15 0.50 -8.78
N HIS A 108 -8.07 1.01 -9.59
CA HIS A 108 -9.51 1.07 -9.27
C HIS A 108 -10.29 -0.10 -9.92
N GLY A 109 -11.38 0.17 -10.65
CA GLY A 109 -12.14 -0.85 -11.36
C GLY A 109 -11.28 -1.66 -12.34
N HIS A 110 -11.62 -2.93 -12.54
CA HIS A 110 -10.84 -3.84 -13.39
C HIS A 110 -11.64 -4.39 -14.59
N ALA A 111 -12.92 -4.02 -14.74
CA ALA A 111 -13.80 -4.53 -15.80
C ALA A 111 -14.32 -3.40 -16.71
N HIS A 112 -13.39 -2.72 -17.39
CA HIS A 112 -13.65 -1.60 -18.31
C HIS A 112 -13.58 -1.95 -19.81
N ASP A 113 -13.22 -3.18 -20.17
CA ASP A 113 -13.04 -3.62 -21.56
C ASP A 113 -13.74 -4.96 -21.79
N PRO A 114 -14.68 -5.09 -22.74
CA PRO A 114 -15.31 -6.37 -23.08
C PRO A 114 -14.33 -7.49 -23.41
N ASN A 115 -13.11 -7.16 -23.86
CA ASN A 115 -12.04 -8.10 -24.17
C ASN A 115 -11.03 -8.28 -23.02
N GLY A 116 -11.20 -7.55 -21.91
CA GLY A 116 -10.36 -7.64 -20.73
C GLY A 116 -10.59 -8.93 -19.92
N PRO A 117 -9.71 -9.24 -18.97
CA PRO A 117 -9.77 -10.49 -18.18
C PRO A 117 -11.06 -10.63 -17.36
N TYR A 118 -11.75 -9.52 -17.08
CA TYR A 118 -12.99 -9.46 -16.33
C TYR A 118 -14.19 -8.98 -17.17
N GLY A 119 -14.00 -8.78 -18.48
CA GLY A 119 -15.01 -8.21 -19.37
C GLY A 119 -15.37 -6.76 -19.03
N TYR A 120 -16.59 -6.37 -19.41
CA TYR A 120 -17.13 -5.03 -19.16
C TYR A 120 -18.32 -5.10 -18.21
N VAL A 121 -18.25 -4.33 -17.12
CA VAL A 121 -19.38 -4.11 -16.21
C VAL A 121 -19.48 -2.61 -15.88
N PRO A 122 -20.68 -1.99 -15.95
CA PRO A 122 -20.84 -0.56 -15.69
C PRO A 122 -20.36 -0.14 -14.29
N GLU A 123 -20.45 -1.04 -13.31
CA GLU A 123 -20.08 -0.80 -11.90
C GLU A 123 -18.59 -0.45 -11.73
N SER A 124 -17.70 -0.94 -12.59
CA SER A 124 -16.29 -0.54 -12.54
C SER A 124 -16.13 0.95 -12.86
N LYS A 125 -16.89 1.46 -13.84
CA LYS A 125 -16.89 2.89 -14.17
C LYS A 125 -17.55 3.72 -13.07
N GLU A 126 -18.68 3.25 -12.52
CA GLU A 126 -19.39 3.95 -11.44
C GLU A 126 -18.52 4.07 -10.18
N TYR A 127 -17.80 3.00 -9.82
CA TYR A 127 -16.81 3.02 -8.74
C TYR A 127 -15.69 4.03 -9.00
N ASP A 128 -15.08 4.01 -10.18
CA ASP A 128 -14.01 4.96 -10.54
C ASP A 128 -14.48 6.42 -10.48
N GLU A 129 -15.67 6.71 -11.02
CA GLU A 129 -16.25 8.05 -10.99
C GLU A 129 -16.55 8.51 -9.56
N LEU A 130 -17.05 7.61 -8.70
CA LEU A 130 -17.26 7.88 -7.28
C LEU A 130 -15.94 8.21 -6.58
N ILE A 131 -14.93 7.33 -6.66
CA ILE A 131 -13.63 7.52 -5.99
C ILE A 131 -12.97 8.83 -6.46
N MET A 132 -12.97 9.09 -7.77
CA MET A 132 -12.41 10.33 -8.30
C MET A 132 -13.20 11.57 -7.88
N GLY A 133 -14.52 11.46 -7.70
CA GLY A 133 -15.35 12.51 -7.11
C GLY A 133 -14.93 12.81 -5.67
N LEU A 134 -14.81 11.78 -4.83
CA LEU A 134 -14.39 11.94 -3.42
C LEU A 134 -13.01 12.57 -3.28
N ILE A 135 -12.05 12.18 -4.14
CA ILE A 135 -10.70 12.78 -4.15
C ILE A 135 -10.75 14.27 -4.54
N ARG A 136 -11.47 14.62 -5.62
CA ARG A 136 -11.50 16.00 -6.14
C ARG A 136 -12.21 16.98 -5.21
N GLU A 137 -13.20 16.48 -4.49
CA GLU A 137 -14.04 17.28 -3.59
C GLU A 137 -13.53 17.30 -2.14
N ASP A 138 -12.41 16.62 -1.85
CA ASP A 138 -11.84 16.47 -0.52
C ASP A 138 -12.84 15.86 0.48
N ARG A 139 -13.51 14.78 0.05
CA ARG A 139 -14.56 14.06 0.82
C ARG A 139 -14.18 12.59 1.07
N LEU A 140 -12.92 12.33 1.38
CA LEU A 140 -12.39 10.96 1.54
C LEU A 140 -12.98 10.20 2.73
N GLU A 141 -13.55 10.89 3.71
CA GLU A 141 -14.31 10.31 4.81
C GLU A 141 -15.49 9.45 4.35
N GLU A 142 -16.06 9.76 3.18
CA GLU A 142 -17.18 9.02 2.59
C GLU A 142 -16.78 7.63 2.08
N LEU A 143 -15.47 7.33 1.97
CA LEU A 143 -14.99 5.97 1.65
C LEU A 143 -15.51 4.92 2.63
N LEU A 144 -15.78 5.31 3.88
CA LEU A 144 -16.33 4.41 4.90
C LEU A 144 -17.79 4.03 4.65
N ASN A 145 -18.51 4.82 3.85
CA ASN A 145 -19.93 4.66 3.55
C ASN A 145 -20.17 3.95 2.21
N ILE A 146 -19.11 3.60 1.47
CA ILE A 146 -19.23 2.82 0.23
C ILE A 146 -19.58 1.38 0.59
N ASP A 147 -20.69 0.90 0.03
CA ASP A 147 -21.16 -0.48 0.19
C ASP A 147 -20.12 -1.50 -0.29
N ASP A 148 -20.15 -2.70 0.31
CA ASP A 148 -19.33 -3.86 -0.09
C ASP A 148 -19.80 -4.52 -1.39
#